data_AF-A0A6C6ZP82-F1
#
_entry.id   AF-A0A6C6ZP82-F1
#
_cell.length_a   1.000
_cell.length_b   1.000
_cell.length_c   1.000
_cell.angle_alpha   90.00
_cell.angle_beta   90.00
_cell.angle_gamma   90.00
#
_symmetry.space_group_name_H-M   'P 1'
#
loop_
_entity.id
_entity.type
_entity.pdbx_description
1 polymer ?
#
loop_
_entity_poly.entity_id
_entity_poly.type
_entity_poly.pdbx_seq_one_letter_code
_entity_poly.pdbx_strand_id
1 'polypeptide(L)' 'MLIERIGIAAVDEIESDHKRHRWTTEECKAIKAEYQQKLKDLRDSRSEAA' A
#
# COMPACT_ATOMS: atom_id res chain seq x y z
N MET A 1 1.60 -26.47 10.71
CA MET A 1 1.65 -25.99 9.30
C MET A 1 1.51 -24.47 9.24
N LEU A 2 1.89 -23.82 8.12
CA LEU A 2 1.76 -22.36 7.95
C LEU A 2 0.28 -21.89 8.09
N ILE A 3 -0.66 -22.68 7.56
CA ILE A 3 -2.11 -22.46 7.68
C ILE A 3 -2.57 -22.31 9.14
N GLU A 4 -2.01 -23.08 10.08
CA GLU A 4 -2.38 -23.01 11.51
C GLU A 4 -1.91 -21.72 12.19
N ARG A 5 -0.95 -21.00 11.59
CA ARG A 5 -0.33 -19.79 12.16
C ARG A 5 -0.92 -18.50 11.60
N ILE A 6 -1.28 -18.48 10.32
CA ILE A 6 -1.73 -17.27 9.62
C ILE A 6 -3.10 -17.42 8.96
N GLY A 7 -3.70 -18.61 9.01
CA GLY A 7 -4.99 -18.91 8.38
C GLY A 7 -4.85 -19.18 6.88
N ILE A 8 -5.85 -19.88 6.32
CA ILE A 8 -5.81 -20.32 4.92
C ILE A 8 -5.89 -19.15 3.93
N ALA A 9 -6.66 -18.10 4.24
CA ALA A 9 -6.77 -16.92 3.39
C ALA A 9 -5.44 -16.19 3.20
N ALA A 10 -4.63 -16.08 4.27
CA ALA A 10 -3.31 -15.46 4.18
C ALA A 10 -2.31 -16.35 3.43
N VAL A 11 -2.44 -17.67 3.56
CA VAL A 11 -1.64 -18.62 2.77
C VAL A 11 -2.01 -18.51 1.29
N ASP A 12 -3.29 -18.50 0.95
CA ASP A 12 -3.79 -18.37 -0.43
C ASP A 12 -3.36 -17.03 -1.06
N GLU A 13 -3.30 -15.93 -0.30
CA GLU A 13 -2.82 -14.64 -0.79
C GLU A 13 -1.31 -14.65 -1.06
N ILE A 14 -0.52 -15.30 -0.19
CA ILE A 14 0.93 -15.47 -0.38
C ILE A 14 1.22 -16.40 -1.56
N GLU A 15 0.41 -17.44 -1.77
CA GLU A 15 0.55 -18.40 -2.87
C GLU A 15 -0.13 -17.92 -4.17
N SER A 16 -0.86 -16.80 -4.13
CA SER A 16 -1.47 -16.21 -5.31
C SER A 16 -0.43 -15.74 -6.32
N ASP A 17 -0.80 -15.70 -7.60
CA ASP A 17 0.09 -15.29 -8.69
C ASP A 17 0.50 -13.82 -8.50
N HIS A 18 1.69 -13.60 -7.92
CA HIS A 18 2.31 -12.28 -7.77
C HIS A 18 2.85 -11.80 -9.12
N LYS A 19 1.93 -11.64 -10.09
CA LYS A 19 2.27 -11.04 -11.38
C LYS A 19 2.87 -9.68 -11.11
N ARG A 20 4.11 -9.51 -11.55
CA ARG A 20 4.79 -8.23 -11.51
C ARG A 20 3.95 -7.21 -12.28
N HIS A 21 3.24 -6.33 -11.57
CA HIS A 21 2.48 -5.26 -12.20
C HIS A 21 3.47 -4.38 -12.97
N ARG A 22 3.27 -4.28 -14.29
CA ARG A 22 4.07 -3.41 -15.14
C ARG A 22 3.51 -2.00 -15.02
N TRP A 23 3.98 -1.30 -13.99
CA TRP A 23 3.61 0.09 -13.77
C TRP A 23 3.89 0.95 -14.99
N THR A 24 2.88 1.69 -15.42
CA THR A 24 3.02 2.77 -16.39
C THR A 24 3.51 4.05 -15.69
N THR A 25 4.09 4.96 -16.48
CA THR A 25 4.55 6.26 -15.97
C THR A 25 3.41 7.08 -15.33
N GLU A 26 2.20 6.96 -15.86
CA GLU A 26 1.02 7.67 -15.36
C GLU A 26 0.59 7.16 -13.99
N GLU A 27 0.53 5.84 -13.81
CA GLU A 27 0.25 5.23 -12.51
C GLU A 27 1.31 5.61 -11.47
N CYS A 28 2.59 5.59 -11.82
CA CYS A 28 3.67 6.04 -10.94
C CYS A 28 3.50 7.51 -10.52
N LYS A 29 3.08 8.38 -11.44
CA LYS A 29 2.79 9.80 -11.14
C LYS A 29 1.58 9.94 -10.22
N ALA A 30 0.52 9.18 -10.46
CA ALA A 30 -0.68 9.16 -9.63
C ALA A 30 -0.36 8.74 -8.20
N ILE A 31 0.38 7.63 -8.03
CA ILE A 31 0.86 7.17 -6.73
C ILE A 31 1.68 8.27 -6.04
N LYS A 32 2.63 8.87 -6.75
CA LYS A 32 3.45 9.94 -6.18
C LYS A 32 2.60 11.12 -5.68
N ALA A 33 1.62 11.55 -6.47
CA ALA A 33 0.73 12.65 -6.11
C ALA A 33 -0.14 12.32 -4.89
N GLU A 34 -0.69 11.10 -4.83
CA GLU A 34 -1.48 10.61 -3.70
C GLU A 34 -0.69 10.68 -2.39
N TYR A 35 0.55 10.15 -2.38
CA TYR A 35 1.37 10.17 -1.17
C TYR A 35 1.88 11.57 -0.80
N GLN A 36 2.11 12.45 -1.78
CA GLN A 36 2.41 13.85 -1.50
C GLN A 36 1.24 14.56 -0.82
N GLN A 37 0.01 14.30 -1.25
CA GLN A 37 -1.19 14.86 -0.61
C GLN A 37 -1.34 14.32 0.82
N LYS A 38 -1.24 12.99 1.01
CA LYS A 38 -1.30 12.37 2.34
C LYS A 38 -0.23 12.94 3.30
N LEU A 39 0.98 13.19 2.80
CA LEU A 39 2.04 13.80 3.60
C LEU A 39 1.73 15.24 3.99
N LYS A 40 1.12 16.01 3.08
CA LYS A 40 0.68 17.37 3.38
C LYS A 40 -0.39 17.36 4.46
N ASP A 41 -1.43 16.55 4.29
CA ASP A 41 -2.55 16.45 5.24
C ASP A 41 -2.05 16.02 6.63
N LEU A 42 -1.10 15.07 6.68
CA LEU A 42 -0.50 14.63 7.93
C LEU A 42 0.32 15.75 8.61
N ARG A 43 1.02 16.57 7.83
CA ARG A 43 1.80 17.69 8.36
C ARG A 43 0.89 18.80 8.87
N ASP A 44 -0.16 19.12 8.14
CA ASP A 44 -1.14 20.15 8.51
C ASP A 44 -1.88 19.70 9.79
N SER A 45 -2.31 18.43 9.86
CA SER A 45 -2.90 17.84 11.08
C SER A 45 -1.94 17.89 12.28
N ARG A 46 -0.64 17.66 12.08
CA ARG A 46 0.36 17.77 13.16
C ARG A 46 0.57 19.22 13.62
N SER A 47 0.44 20.18 12.72
CA SER A 47 0.56 21.61 13.03
C SER A 47 -0.68 22.18 13.73
N GLU A 48 -1.88 21.69 13.41
CA GLU A 48 -3.12 22.09 14.11
C GLU A 48 -3.23 21.51 15.52
N ALA A 49 -2.53 20.40 15.80
CA ALA A 49 -2.51 19.75 17.11
C ALA A 49 -1.47 20.31 18.10
N ALA A 50 -0.67 21.32 17.70
CA ALA A 50 0.42 21.91 18.49
C ALA A 50 0.11 23.37 18.87
#